data_AF-A0A7C6VLU2-F1
#
_entry.id   AF-A0A7C6VLU2-F1
#
_cell.length_a   1.000
_cell.length_b   1.000
_cell.length_c   1.000
_cell.angle_alpha   90.00
_cell.angle_beta   90.00
_cell.angle_gamma   90.00
#
_symmetry.space_group_name_H-M   'P 1'
#
loop_
_entity.id
_entity.type
_entity.pdbx_description
1 polymer ?
#
loop_
_entity_poly.entity_id
_entity_poly.type
_entity_poly.pdbx_seq_one_letter_code
_entity_poly.pdbx_strand_id
1 'polypeptide(L)' 'NDLDLYDGRYGIEDTRVAVVEARNRGVVPFCVTIDREGASYLPHLFGPAGFAVIRQPDELPARLPMFYAQLTR' A
#
# COMPACT_ATOMS: atom_id res chain seq x y z
N ASN A 1 -21.28 6.53 -1.76
CA ASN A 1 -21.24 5.23 -1.05
C ASN A 1 -20.75 4.30 -2.13
N ASP A 2 -19.42 4.31 -2.29
CA ASP A 2 -18.71 3.85 -3.50
C ASP A 2 -17.54 2.98 -3.04
N LEU A 3 -17.88 1.92 -2.33
CA LEU A 3 -16.93 1.00 -1.73
C LEU A 3 -17.25 -0.44 -2.13
N ASP A 4 -17.75 -0.66 -3.34
CA ASP A 4 -18.08 -2.02 -3.75
C ASP A 4 -17.46 -2.32 -5.11
N LEU A 5 -16.46 -3.22 -5.06
CA LEU A 5 -15.74 -3.89 -6.14
C LEU A 5 -14.56 -3.13 -6.78
N TYR A 6 -13.42 -3.12 -6.07
CA TYR A 6 -12.12 -3.15 -6.75
C TYR A 6 -12.07 -4.46 -7.53
N ASP A 7 -12.23 -4.37 -8.85
CA ASP A 7 -12.43 -5.45 -9.80
C ASP A 7 -11.49 -6.65 -9.53
N GLY A 8 -12.06 -7.73 -9.00
CA GLY A 8 -11.48 -8.59 -7.95
C GLY A 8 -10.24 -9.41 -8.29
N ARG A 9 -9.64 -9.24 -9.48
CA ARG A 9 -8.31 -9.79 -9.84
C ARG A 9 -7.55 -8.92 -10.84
N TYR A 10 -8.23 -8.36 -11.84
CA TYR A 10 -7.60 -7.52 -12.86
C TYR A 10 -7.11 -6.19 -12.27
N GLY A 11 -7.88 -5.54 -11.39
CA GLY A 11 -7.45 -4.31 -10.75
C GLY A 11 -6.23 -4.51 -9.84
N ILE A 12 -6.11 -5.67 -9.20
CA ILE A 12 -4.94 -6.04 -8.40
C ILE A 12 -3.72 -6.23 -9.31
N GLU A 13 -3.87 -7.00 -10.39
CA GLU A 13 -2.75 -7.29 -11.28
C GLU A 13 -2.25 -6.04 -12.03
N ASP A 14 -3.16 -5.19 -12.50
CA ASP A 14 -2.81 -3.92 -13.14
C ASP A 14 -2.08 -3.00 -12.16
N THR A 15 -2.57 -2.92 -10.91
CA THR A 15 -1.89 -2.17 -9.84
C THR A 15 -0.52 -2.75 -9.55
N ARG A 16 -0.36 -4.07 -9.55
CA ARG A 16 0.92 -4.76 -9.33
C ARG A 16 1.92 -4.38 -10.42
N VAL A 17 1.50 -4.40 -11.69
CA VAL A 17 2.34 -3.99 -12.82
C VAL A 17 2.76 -2.54 -12.65
N ALA A 18 1.85 -1.63 -12.32
CA ALA A 18 2.18 -0.21 -12.08
C ALA A 18 3.20 -0.03 -10.93
N VAL A 19 3.05 -0.78 -9.83
CA VAL A 19 4.02 -0.77 -8.71
C VAL A 19 5.40 -1.27 -9.15
N VAL A 20 5.45 -2.32 -9.97
CA VAL A 20 6.71 -2.84 -10.53
C VAL A 20 7.36 -1.81 -11.47
N GLU A 21 6.58 -1.18 -12.34
CA GLU A 21 7.09 -0.15 -13.24
C GLU A 21 7.64 1.07 -12.48
N ALA A 22 6.94 1.51 -11.43
CA ALA A 22 7.41 2.59 -10.58
C ALA A 22 8.76 2.26 -9.92
N ARG A 23 8.92 1.03 -9.40
CA ARG A 23 10.19 0.52 -8.86
C ARG A 23 11.31 0.53 -9.90
N ASN A 24 11.01 0.09 -11.12
CA ASN A 24 11.99 0.09 -12.22
C ASN A 24 12.42 1.51 -12.61
N ARG A 25 11.61 2.52 -12.29
CA ARG A 25 11.93 3.95 -12.49
C ARG A 25 12.59 4.60 -11.26
N GLY A 26 12.96 3.82 -10.24
CA GLY A 26 13.59 4.33 -9.01
C GLY A 26 12.61 5.01 -8.04
N VAL A 27 11.30 4.93 -8.29
CA VAL A 27 10.28 5.35 -7.33
C VAL A 27 10.06 4.22 -6.33
N VAL A 28 9.89 4.53 -5.05
CA VAL A 28 9.62 3.53 -4.00
C VAL A 28 8.15 3.64 -3.60
N PRO A 29 7.24 2.79 -4.13
CA PRO A 29 5.84 2.81 -3.75
C PRO A 29 5.66 2.21 -2.36
N PHE A 30 4.92 2.92 -1.51
CA PHE A 30 4.55 2.47 -0.18
C PHE A 30 3.07 2.76 0.07
N CYS A 31 2.31 1.75 0.50
CA CYS A 31 0.87 1.89 0.75
C CYS A 31 0.59 2.08 2.25
N VAL A 32 -0.16 3.11 2.61
CA VAL A 32 -0.76 3.25 3.94
C VAL A 32 -2.26 3.11 3.80
N THR A 33 -2.86 2.16 4.50
CA THR A 33 -4.30 1.90 4.43
C THR A 33 -4.93 1.72 5.80
N ILE A 34 -6.24 1.95 5.90
CA ILE A 34 -7.07 1.56 7.04
C ILE A 34 -7.91 0.29 6.75
N ASP A 35 -7.79 -0.24 5.54
CA ASP A 35 -8.44 -1.47 5.12
C ASP A 35 -7.87 -2.67 5.89
N ARG A 36 -8.73 -3.32 6.69
CA ARG A 36 -8.38 -4.49 7.50
C ARG A 36 -8.26 -5.75 6.65
N GLU A 37 -8.91 -5.80 5.50
CA GLU A 37 -8.84 -6.91 4.54
C GLU A 37 -7.63 -6.79 3.61
N GLY A 38 -6.97 -5.63 3.61
CA GLY A 38 -5.76 -5.32 2.85
C GLY A 38 -4.63 -6.33 2.99
N ALA A 39 -4.54 -7.02 4.14
CA ALA A 39 -3.56 -8.07 4.37
C ALA A 39 -3.62 -9.22 3.33
N SER A 40 -4.76 -9.41 2.66
CA SER A 40 -4.94 -10.46 1.65
C SER A 40 -4.27 -10.16 0.30
N TYR A 41 -4.15 -8.88 -0.09
CA TYR A 41 -3.66 -8.50 -1.43
C TYR A 41 -2.45 -7.55 -1.40
N LEU A 42 -2.27 -6.74 -0.36
CA LEU A 42 -1.16 -5.78 -0.27
C LEU A 42 0.24 -6.41 -0.31
N PRO A 43 0.49 -7.59 0.31
CA PRO A 43 1.77 -8.28 0.15
C PRO A 43 2.07 -8.64 -1.31
N HIS A 44 1.06 -8.92 -2.12
CA HIS A 44 1.21 -9.24 -3.54
C HIS A 44 1.53 -7.99 -4.38
N LEU A 45 0.94 -6.85 -4.04
CA LEU A 45 1.18 -5.57 -4.72
C LEU A 45 2.52 -4.94 -4.33
N PHE A 46 2.69 -4.72 -3.03
CA PHE A 46 3.77 -3.89 -2.48
C PHE A 46 4.88 -4.71 -1.82
N GLY A 47 4.74 -6.03 -1.70
CA GLY A 47 5.68 -6.85 -0.94
C GLY A 47 5.53 -6.69 0.58
N PRO A 48 6.16 -7.56 1.38
CA PRO A 48 5.93 -7.63 2.84
C PRO A 48 6.25 -6.35 3.61
N ALA A 49 7.19 -5.53 3.11
CA ALA A 49 7.64 -4.29 3.75
C ALA A 49 7.17 -3.02 3.00
N GLY A 50 6.35 -3.15 1.96
CA GLY A 50 5.89 -2.03 1.13
C GLY A 50 4.53 -1.46 1.52
N PHE A 51 3.97 -1.87 2.67
CA PHE A 51 2.71 -1.34 3.14
C PHE A 51 2.63 -1.28 4.67
N ALA A 52 1.70 -0.46 5.16
CA ALA A 52 1.28 -0.42 6.55
C ALA A 52 -0.24 -0.35 6.65
N VAL A 53 -0.80 -1.15 7.56
CA VAL A 53 -2.22 -1.09 7.92
C VAL A 53 -2.34 -0.33 9.24
N ILE A 54 -3.08 0.78 9.20
CA ILE A 54 -3.40 1.62 10.36
C ILE A 54 -4.80 1.24 10.85
N ARG A 55 -4.91 0.83 12.12
CA ARG A 55 -6.18 0.32 12.66
C ARG A 55 -7.13 1.43 13.08
N GLN A 56 -6.58 2.58 13.47
CA GLN A 56 -7.28 3.77 13.92
C GLN A 56 -6.72 4.99 13.18
N PRO A 57 -7.55 5.75 12.43
CA PRO A 57 -7.08 6.90 11.67
C PRO A 57 -6.29 7.92 12.51
N ASP A 58 -6.62 8.06 13.79
CA ASP A 58 -5.93 8.96 14.73
C ASP A 58 -4.45 8.59 14.95
N GLU A 59 -4.03 7.36 14.64
CA GLU A 59 -2.62 6.95 14.70
C GLU A 59 -1.80 7.45 13.50
N LEU A 60 -2.45 7.87 12.40
CA LEU A 60 -1.78 8.27 11.16
C LEU A 60 -0.74 9.38 11.35
N PRO A 61 -1.04 10.51 12.04
CA PRO A 61 -0.06 11.57 12.25
C PRO A 61 1.18 11.10 13.01
N ALA A 62 1.01 10.18 13.96
CA ALA A 62 2.12 9.65 14.75
C ALA A 62 2.99 8.64 13.97
N ARG A 63 2.37 7.87 13.05
CA ARG A 63 3.08 6.82 12.28
C ARG A 63 3.75 7.32 11.01
N LEU A 64 3.21 8.36 10.36
CA LEU A 64 3.75 8.88 9.10
C LEU A 64 5.26 9.22 9.15
N PRO A 65 5.78 9.89 10.20
CA PRO A 65 7.22 10.17 10.30
C PRO A 65 8.07 8.91 10.33
N MET A 66 7.59 7.85 10.98
CA MET A 66 8.31 6.57 11.06
C MET A 66 8.42 5.91 9.68
N PHE A 67 7.33 5.92 8.89
CA PHE A 67 7.35 5.38 7.52
C PHE A 67 8.28 6.19 6.62
N TYR A 68 8.24 7.52 6.71
CA TYR A 68 9.15 8.37 5.95
C TYR A 68 10.62 8.06 6.28
N ALA A 69 10.97 8.00 7.56
CA ALA A 69 12.32 7.66 8.00
C ALA A 69 12.78 6.24 7.59
N GLN A 70 11.85 5.31 7.36
CA GLN A 70 12.17 3.99 6.82
C GLN A 70 12.44 4.04 5.31
N LEU A 71 11.71 4.89 4.57
CA LEU A 71 11.77 4.98 3.10
C LEU A 71 12.95 5.82 2.58
N THR A 72 13.49 6.74 3.39
CA THR A 72 14.56 7.67 2.98
C THR A 72 15.93 7.34 3.57
N ARG A 73 16.19 6.09 3.92
CA ARG A 73 17.53 5.63 4.35
C ARG A 73 18.45 5.34 3.17
#